data_AF-A0A4P9Q368-F1
#
_entry.id   AF-A0A4P9Q368-F1
#
_cell.length_a   1.000
_cell.length_b   1.000
_cell.length_c   1.000
_cell.angle_alpha   90.00
_cell.angle_beta   90.00
_cell.angle_gamma   90.00
#
_symmetry.space_group_name_H-M   'P 1'
#
loop_
_entity.id
_entity.type
_entity.pdbx_description
1 polymer ?
#
loop_
_entity_poly.entity_id
_entity_poly.type
_entity_poly.pdbx_seq_one_letter_code
_entity_poly.pdbx_strand_id
1 'polypeptide(L)' 'CTDEKLWKAGKRQAERDNLLGLNYCISLVVPEKALLQSQVDVIIEQCHTYVASMDSSVKSVTNMCLAQTKRFQGPY' A
#
# COMPACT_ATOMS: atom_id res chain seq x y z
N CYS A 1 -4.61 26.10 4.79
CA CYS A 1 -5.48 24.94 5.06
C CYS A 1 -6.34 25.27 6.30
N THR A 2 -7.25 26.24 6.18
CA THR A 2 -7.85 26.93 7.35
C THR A 2 -9.34 27.24 7.16
N ASP A 3 -9.91 26.96 5.98
CA ASP A 3 -11.32 27.17 5.70
C ASP A 3 -12.10 25.89 5.97
N GLU A 4 -12.81 25.88 7.10
CA GLU A 4 -13.59 24.73 7.56
C GLU A 4 -14.74 24.37 6.61
N LYS A 5 -15.28 25.35 5.87
CA LYS A 5 -16.34 25.10 4.88
C LYS A 5 -15.77 24.38 3.66
N LEU A 6 -14.61 24.83 3.17
CA LEU A 6 -13.92 24.17 2.06
C LEU A 6 -13.48 22.76 2.44
N TRP A 7 -12.99 22.55 3.65
CA TRP A 7 -12.68 21.20 4.17
C TRP A 7 -13.91 20.29 4.18
N LYS A 8 -15.03 20.75 4.76
CA LYS A 8 -16.28 19.95 4.84
C LYS A 8 -16.83 19.62 3.45
N ALA A 9 -16.76 20.56 2.51
CA ALA A 9 -17.20 20.33 1.13
C ALA A 9 -16.30 19.30 0.42
N GLY A 10 -14.97 19.47 0.50
CA GLY A 10 -14.01 18.54 -0.10
C GLY A 10 -14.10 17.14 0.49
N LYS A 11 -14.25 17.02 1.81
CA LYS A 11 -14.48 15.73 2.49
C LYS A 11 -15.72 15.02 1.95
N ARG A 12 -16.87 15.71 1.90
CA ARG A 12 -18.13 15.16 1.38
C ARG A 12 -18.03 14.74 -0.09
N GLN A 13 -17.24 15.47 -0.88
CA GLN A 13 -16.99 15.13 -2.28
C GLN A 13 -16.17 13.84 -2.39
N ALA A 14 -15.08 13.71 -1.64
CA ALA A 14 -14.23 12.52 -1.65
C ALA A 14 -14.98 11.26 -1.14
N GLU A 15 -15.84 11.41 -0.13
CA GLU A 15 -16.67 10.31 0.40
C GLU A 15 -17.72 9.80 -0.61
N ARG A 16 -18.03 10.57 -1.66
CA ARG A 16 -19.02 10.22 -2.69
C ARG A 16 -18.38 9.90 -4.05
N ASP A 17 -17.06 9.71 -4.09
CA ASP A 17 -16.37 9.38 -5.32
C ASP A 17 -16.78 7.98 -5.81
N ASN A 18 -17.13 7.88 -7.09
CA ASN A 18 -17.53 6.64 -7.74
C ASN A 18 -16.35 5.88 -8.35
N LEU A 19 -15.18 6.54 -8.51
CA LEU A 19 -13.94 5.98 -9.05
C LEU A 19 -13.07 5.36 -7.97
N LEU A 20 -13.68 4.56 -7.09
CA LEU A 20 -13.02 3.85 -6.01
C LEU A 20 -12.90 2.35 -6.30
N GLY A 21 -11.96 1.67 -5.63
CA GLY A 21 -11.74 0.24 -5.82
C GLY A 21 -11.37 -0.08 -7.28
N LEU A 22 -12.05 -1.08 -7.87
CA LEU A 22 -11.80 -1.47 -9.25
C LEU A 22 -12.23 -0.41 -10.28
N ASN A 23 -13.21 0.44 -9.94
CA ASN A 23 -13.65 1.52 -10.84
C ASN A 23 -12.54 2.55 -11.09
N TYR A 24 -11.57 2.66 -10.18
CA TYR A 24 -10.42 3.52 -10.36
C TYR A 24 -9.62 3.17 -11.63
N CYS A 25 -9.57 1.89 -12.01
CA CYS A 25 -8.84 1.43 -13.19
C CYS A 25 -9.35 2.06 -14.50
N ILE A 26 -10.61 2.51 -14.54
CA ILE A 26 -11.21 3.18 -15.71
C ILE A 26 -10.58 4.56 -15.93
N SER A 27 -10.09 5.20 -14.87
CA SER A 27 -9.44 6.52 -14.93
C SER A 27 -7.97 6.45 -15.34
N LEU A 28 -7.38 5.25 -15.39
CA LEU A 28 -5.98 5.06 -15.74
C LEU A 28 -5.80 5.13 -17.26
N VAL A 29 -4.82 5.93 -17.69
CA VAL A 29 -4.33 5.86 -19.07
C VAL A 29 -3.33 4.72 -19.15
N VAL A 30 -3.71 3.63 -19.80
CA VAL A 30 -2.85 2.46 -20.01
C VAL A 30 -2.11 2.57 -21.35
N PRO A 31 -0.85 2.09 -21.44
CA PRO A 31 -0.14 2.02 -22.71
C PRO A 31 -0.90 1.13 -23.73
N GLU A 32 -0.82 1.45 -25.03
CA GLU A 32 -1.47 0.68 -26.11
C GLU A 32 -0.91 -0.74 -26.29
N LYS A 33 0.20 -1.08 -25.62
CA LYS A 33 0.80 -2.41 -25.72
C LYS A 33 -0.05 -3.43 -24.98
N ALA A 34 -0.71 -4.30 -25.74
CA ALA A 34 -1.39 -5.47 -25.18
C ALA A 34 -0.36 -6.34 -24.41
N LEU A 35 -0.66 -6.59 -23.13
CA LEU A 35 0.11 -7.53 -22.32
C LEU A 35 -0.45 -8.93 -22.52
N LEU A 36 0.44 -9.92 -22.65
CA LEU A 36 0.04 -11.32 -22.66
C LEU A 36 -0.32 -11.74 -21.24
N GLN A 37 -1.53 -12.29 -21.04
CA GLN A 37 -2.02 -12.70 -19.72
C GLN A 37 -1.02 -13.63 -19.01
N SER A 38 -0.43 -14.57 -19.74
CA SER A 38 0.57 -15.51 -19.20
C SER A 38 1.82 -14.82 -18.64
N GLN A 39 2.21 -13.66 -19.19
CA GLN A 39 3.34 -12.89 -18.66
C GLN A 39 2.93 -12.10 -17.41
N VAL A 40 1.71 -11.58 -17.41
CA VAL A 40 1.14 -10.84 -16.27
C VAL A 40 0.98 -11.75 -15.06
N ASP A 41 0.46 -12.97 -15.24
CA ASP A 41 0.25 -13.93 -14.17
C ASP A 41 1.57 -14.32 -13.48
N VAL A 42 2.63 -14.54 -14.26
CA VAL A 42 3.97 -14.83 -13.72
C VAL A 42 4.49 -13.67 -12.87
N ILE A 43 4.31 -12.43 -13.33
CA ILE A 43 4.74 -11.25 -12.56
C ILE A 43 3.92 -11.13 -11.27
N ILE A 44 2.61 -11.36 -11.33
CA ILE A 44 1.72 -11.33 -10.16
C ILE A 44 2.18 -12.36 -9.12
N GLU A 45 2.45 -13.60 -9.52
CA GLU A 45 2.91 -14.67 -8.62
C GLU A 45 4.26 -14.32 -7.98
N GLN A 46 5.21 -13.79 -8.76
CA GLN A 46 6.50 -13.32 -8.26
C GLN A 46 6.33 -12.19 -7.24
N CYS A 47 5.46 -11.22 -7.52
CA CYS A 47 5.15 -10.13 -6.60
C CYS A 47 4.54 -10.65 -5.29
N HIS A 48 3.58 -11.58 -5.34
CA HIS A 48 2.99 -12.17 -4.14
C HIS A 48 4.04 -12.87 -3.27
N THR A 49 4.90 -13.67 -3.90
CA THR A 49 5.99 -14.37 -3.21
C THR A 49 6.97 -13.39 -2.58
N TYR A 50 7.36 -12.35 -3.33
CA TYR A 50 8.27 -11.31 -2.85
C TYR A 50 7.70 -10.57 -1.64
N VAL A 51 6.46 -10.08 -1.72
CA VAL A 51 5.82 -9.32 -0.64
C VAL A 51 5.69 -10.16 0.63
N ALA A 52 5.32 -11.45 0.51
CA ALA A 52 5.22 -12.35 1.66
C ALA A 52 6.58 -12.60 2.35
N SER A 53 7.63 -12.80 1.54
CA SER A 53 9.00 -12.97 2.05
C SER A 53 9.53 -11.69 2.69
N MET A 54 9.24 -10.53 2.08
CA MET A 54 9.61 -9.22 2.60
C MET A 54 8.91 -8.94 3.94
N ASP A 55 7.61 -9.18 4.05
CA ASP A 55 6.84 -8.99 5.30
C ASP A 55 7.45 -9.83 6.45
N SER A 56 7.77 -11.09 6.18
CA SER A 56 8.43 -11.98 7.15
C SER A 56 9.80 -11.45 7.57
N SER A 57 10.60 -10.98 6.61
CA SER A 57 11.94 -10.43 6.86
C SER A 57 11.87 -9.13 7.68
N VAL A 58 10.96 -8.22 7.33
CA VAL A 58 10.74 -6.96 8.05
C VAL A 58 10.27 -7.23 9.48
N LYS A 59 9.36 -8.18 9.69
CA LYS A 59 8.92 -8.60 11.03
C LYS A 59 10.07 -9.17 11.85
N SER A 60 10.93 -9.99 11.24
CA SER A 60 12.11 -10.53 11.90
C SER A 60 13.06 -9.41 12.38
N VAL A 61 13.40 -8.48 11.49
CA VAL A 61 14.26 -7.33 11.82
C VAL A 61 13.63 -6.45 12.89
N THR A 62 12.33 -6.15 12.76
CA THR A 62 11.59 -5.34 13.74
C THR A 62 11.63 -6.01 15.12
N ASN A 63 11.38 -7.32 15.19
CA ASN A 63 11.44 -8.07 16.43
C ASN A 63 12.85 -8.07 17.04
N MET A 64 13.89 -8.19 16.21
CA MET A 64 15.28 -8.08 16.68
C MET A 64 15.57 -6.70 17.26
N CYS A 65 15.16 -5.62 16.59
CA CYS A 65 15.32 -4.26 17.08
C CYS A 65 14.60 -4.04 18.42
N LEU A 66 13.37 -4.54 18.54
CA LEU A 66 12.60 -4.49 19.78
C LEU A 66 13.28 -5.28 20.91
N ALA A 67 13.76 -6.49 20.62
CA ALA A 67 14.48 -7.31 21.59
C ALA A 67 15.76 -6.64 22.08
N GLN A 68 16.55 -6.05 21.17
CA GLN A 68 17.74 -5.31 21.54
C GLN A 68 17.40 -4.06 22.37
N THR A 69 16.39 -3.30 21.95
CA THR A 69 15.92 -2.12 22.70
C THR A 69 15.57 -2.49 24.13
N LYS A 70 14.77 -3.54 24.34
CA LYS A 70 14.40 -4.03 25.68
C LYS A 70 15.61 -4.49 26.48
N ARG A 71 16.55 -5.20 25.84
CA ARG A 71 17.76 -5.71 26.49
C ARG A 71 18.65 -4.59 27.02
N PHE A 72 18.72 -3.46 26.30
CA PHE A 72 19.59 -2.34 26.64
C PHE A 72 18.87 -1.17 27.33
N GLN A 73 17.56 -1.27 27.57
CA GLN A 73 16.79 -0.17 28.17
C GLN A 73 17.14 0.11 29.64
N GLY A 74 17.79 -0.82 30.34
CA GLY A 74 18.21 -0.64 31.74
C GLY A 74 17.03 -0.37 32.71
N PRO A 75 17.27 -0.32 34.03
CA PRO A 75 16.21 -0.16 35.03
C PRO A 75 15.78 1.31 35.30
N TYR A 76 15.95 2.24 34.35
CA TYR A 76 15.58 3.65 34.52
C TYR A 76 14.38 4.03 33.64
#